data_AF-A0A3N0GJ70-F1
#
_entry.id   AF-A0A3N0GJ70-F1
#
_cell.length_a   1.000
_cell.length_b   1.000
_cell.length_c   1.000
_cell.angle_alpha   90.00
_cell.angle_beta   90.00
_cell.angle_gamma   90.00
#
_symmetry.space_group_name_H-M   'P 1'
#
loop_
_entity.id
_entity.type
_entity.pdbx_description
1 polymer ?
#
loop_
_entity_poly.entity_id
_entity_poly.type
_entity_poly.pdbx_seq_one_letter_code
_entity_poly.pdbx_strand_id
1 'polypeptide(L)'
;MKLFRSTRARFVAGVAALLVAGSVGVAVAASNPSSNAMSMGRGVPEFGLTHANFKGDTVNFRYTKGFFCDTAVSAQSSSGCEVGAKFVNAPAKDFDPLYVVVPLGFTVKQMRMECPAKLVCVDHPGTLDMTRIEPALKPLYPSLTDAQLTDALKNFQTPGHNHFITTTNQGRAEWWDVRVVGVTDKAEYHRILKSQSTSYLLKQVKAGKTTPVLRTNLFLFFSVR
;
A
#
# COMPACT_ATOMS: atom_id res chain seq x y z
N MET A 1 -26.56 62.36 9.43
CA MET A 1 -26.23 62.07 8.02
C MET A 1 -26.28 60.56 7.78
N LYS A 2 -27.11 60.12 6.82
CA LYS A 2 -27.12 58.85 6.03
C LYS A 2 -27.04 57.52 6.82
N LEU A 3 -28.12 56.76 7.06
CA LEU A 3 -28.93 55.88 6.17
C LEU A 3 -28.12 54.92 5.28
N PHE A 4 -28.28 53.60 5.46
CA PHE A 4 -28.52 52.50 4.46
C PHE A 4 -28.36 51.13 5.18
N ARG A 5 -29.41 50.33 5.48
CA ARG A 5 -30.28 49.42 4.68
C ARG A 5 -29.70 48.02 4.39
N SER A 6 -30.45 46.99 4.84
CA SER A 6 -30.62 45.56 4.47
C SER A 6 -29.55 44.83 3.65
N THR A 7 -29.31 43.51 3.75
CA THR A 7 -30.14 42.32 3.43
C THR A 7 -29.10 41.16 3.45
N ARG A 8 -29.27 39.92 3.91
CA ARG A 8 -30.20 38.83 3.55
C ARG A 8 -29.82 37.62 4.42
N ALA A 9 -30.82 36.92 4.94
CA ALA A 9 -30.67 35.53 5.37
C ALA A 9 -30.49 34.60 4.14
N ARG A 10 -29.79 33.46 4.31
CA ARG A 10 -30.24 32.10 3.92
C ARG A 10 -29.17 31.03 4.19
N PHE A 11 -29.58 30.06 5.01
CA PHE A 11 -29.17 28.66 5.10
C PHE A 11 -28.56 28.05 3.83
N VAL A 12 -27.54 27.18 3.98
CA VAL A 12 -27.56 25.71 3.67
C VAL A 12 -26.45 25.07 4.52
N ALA A 13 -26.80 24.31 5.58
CA ALA A 13 -26.56 22.85 5.70
C ALA A 13 -25.27 22.37 5.01
N GLY A 14 -24.24 21.88 5.70
CA GLY A 14 -24.30 20.67 6.49
C GLY A 14 -23.24 19.71 5.94
N VAL A 15 -22.18 19.47 6.70
CA VAL A 15 -21.45 18.21 6.64
C VAL A 15 -21.45 17.70 8.06
N ALA A 16 -22.34 16.73 8.30
CA ALA A 16 -22.27 15.91 9.49
C ALA A 16 -20.92 15.19 9.46
N ALA A 17 -19.98 15.65 10.28
CA ALA A 17 -18.83 14.84 10.65
C ALA A 17 -19.38 13.65 11.44
N LEU A 18 -19.57 12.52 10.75
CA LEU A 18 -19.78 11.22 11.38
C LEU A 18 -18.50 10.86 12.14
N LEU A 19 -18.41 11.36 13.37
CA LEU A 19 -17.47 10.87 14.38
C LEU A 19 -17.95 9.49 14.82
N VAL A 20 -17.59 8.46 14.05
CA VAL A 20 -17.68 7.08 14.54
C VAL A 20 -16.46 6.84 15.42
N ALA A 21 -16.62 7.18 16.70
CA ALA A 21 -15.78 6.67 17.76
C ALA A 21 -16.08 5.17 17.93
N GLY A 22 -15.37 4.35 17.15
CA GLY A 22 -15.44 2.90 17.19
C GLY A 22 -14.21 2.34 16.51
N SER A 23 -13.38 1.64 17.28
CA SER A 23 -12.05 1.13 16.93
C SER A 23 -12.05 0.10 15.78
N VAL A 24 -12.16 0.58 14.55
CA VAL A 24 -11.64 -0.08 13.35
C VAL A 24 -11.07 1.06 12.50
N GLY A 25 -9.80 0.99 12.13
CA GLY A 25 -9.03 2.09 11.54
C GLY A 25 -9.59 2.61 10.22
N VAL A 26 -10.61 3.46 10.29
CA VAL A 26 -11.09 4.27 9.18
C VAL A 26 -10.35 5.59 9.25
N ALA A 27 -9.17 5.65 8.63
CA ALA A 27 -8.52 6.92 8.33
C ALA A 27 -9.20 7.54 7.10
N VAL A 28 -10.47 7.96 7.22
CA VAL A 28 -11.08 8.88 6.25
C VAL A 28 -10.80 10.29 6.76
N ALA A 29 -9.57 10.73 6.56
CA ALA A 29 -9.24 12.14 6.55
C ALA A 29 -8.66 12.44 5.18
N ALA A 30 -9.31 13.35 4.45
CA ALA A 30 -8.98 13.82 3.11
C ALA A 30 -7.65 14.59 3.07
N SER A 31 -6.56 13.99 3.54
CA SER A 31 -5.21 14.43 3.22
C SER A 31 -4.82 13.81 1.89
N ASN A 32 -4.35 14.64 0.94
CA ASN A 32 -3.65 14.11 -0.24
C ASN A 32 -2.54 13.18 0.26
N PRO A 33 -2.59 11.88 -0.05
CA PRO A 33 -1.58 10.96 0.44
C PRO A 33 -0.24 11.40 -0.13
N SER A 34 0.75 11.49 0.75
CA SER A 34 2.15 11.61 0.40
C SER A 34 2.48 10.62 -0.73
N SER A 35 2.87 11.14 -1.89
CA SER A 35 3.04 10.34 -3.11
C SER A 35 4.32 10.75 -3.82
N ASN A 36 5.08 9.75 -4.25
CA ASN A 36 6.19 9.94 -5.17
C ASN A 36 5.76 9.83 -6.63
N ALA A 37 4.46 9.85 -6.94
CA ALA A 37 4.00 9.79 -8.33
C ALA A 37 4.32 11.10 -9.08
N MET A 38 5.02 11.01 -10.22
CA MET A 38 5.18 12.12 -11.17
C MET A 38 4.06 12.14 -12.21
N SER A 39 3.58 10.95 -12.58
CA SER A 39 2.48 10.74 -13.49
C SER A 39 1.84 9.38 -13.22
N MET A 40 0.75 9.09 -13.91
CA MET A 40 0.08 7.80 -13.77
C MET A 40 1.04 6.65 -14.10
N GLY A 41 1.24 5.78 -13.11
CA GLY A 41 2.11 4.63 -13.13
C GLY A 41 3.60 4.92 -13.05
N ARG A 42 4.04 6.14 -12.74
CA ARG A 42 5.46 6.49 -12.70
C ARG A 42 5.83 7.27 -11.44
N GLY A 43 6.84 6.77 -10.72
CA GLY A 43 7.43 7.45 -9.57
C GLY A 43 8.55 8.43 -9.95
N VAL A 44 8.84 9.37 -9.06
CA VAL A 44 10.03 10.24 -9.10
C VAL A 44 11.28 9.37 -8.97
N PRO A 45 12.29 9.50 -9.84
CA PRO A 45 13.59 8.91 -9.60
C PRO A 45 14.27 9.61 -8.42
N GLU A 46 14.28 8.94 -7.28
CA GLU A 46 15.01 9.42 -6.10
C GLU A 46 15.95 8.35 -5.56
N PHE A 47 16.96 8.81 -4.84
CA PHE A 47 17.82 7.93 -4.09
C PHE A 47 17.21 7.72 -2.72
N GLY A 48 17.20 6.47 -2.26
CA GLY A 48 16.93 6.20 -0.87
C GLY A 48 17.27 4.80 -0.45
N LEU A 49 17.11 4.59 0.85
CA LEU A 49 17.43 3.35 1.53
C LEU A 49 16.23 2.89 2.34
N THR A 50 15.87 1.63 2.18
CA THR A 50 14.97 0.94 3.11
C THR A 50 15.58 -0.40 3.48
N HIS A 51 14.92 -1.16 4.35
CA HIS A 51 15.36 -2.50 4.70
C HIS A 51 14.43 -3.56 4.11
N ALA A 52 14.91 -4.79 4.12
CA ALA A 52 14.11 -5.95 3.80
C ALA A 52 14.57 -7.18 4.56
N ASN A 53 13.68 -8.17 4.57
CA ASN A 53 13.87 -9.44 5.26
C ASN A 53 14.33 -10.51 4.27
N PHE A 54 15.48 -11.12 4.53
CA PHE A 54 16.08 -12.14 3.69
C PHE A 54 16.75 -13.23 4.51
N LYS A 55 16.29 -14.48 4.36
CA LYS A 55 16.90 -15.68 4.96
C LYS A 55 17.16 -15.61 6.48
N GLY A 56 16.36 -14.85 7.22
CA GLY A 56 16.51 -14.71 8.67
C GLY A 56 17.28 -13.44 9.09
N ASP A 57 17.74 -12.64 8.14
CA ASP A 57 18.48 -11.40 8.38
C ASP A 57 17.78 -10.18 7.77
N THR A 58 18.19 -8.99 8.24
CA THR A 58 17.86 -7.71 7.61
C THR A 58 18.92 -7.34 6.58
N VAL A 59 18.51 -7.03 5.36
CA VAL A 59 19.35 -6.49 4.28
C VAL A 59 18.89 -5.09 3.90
N ASN A 60 19.71 -4.34 3.17
CA ASN A 60 19.37 -2.99 2.74
C ASN A 60 18.94 -2.97 1.27
N PHE A 61 17.92 -2.19 0.97
CA PHE A 61 17.57 -1.81 -0.38
C PHE A 61 18.17 -0.47 -0.70
N ARG A 62 18.71 -0.35 -1.91
CA ARG A 62 19.16 0.90 -2.48
C ARG A 62 18.40 1.20 -3.75
N TYR A 63 17.55 2.22 -3.63
CA TYR A 63 16.66 2.73 -4.65
C TYR A 63 17.36 3.76 -5.52
N THR A 64 17.06 3.72 -6.81
CA THR A 64 17.63 4.65 -7.80
C THR A 64 16.66 5.02 -8.92
N LYS A 65 15.41 4.54 -8.90
CA LYS A 65 14.39 4.85 -9.90
C LYS A 65 13.01 4.71 -9.27
N GLY A 66 12.13 5.66 -9.57
CA GLY A 66 10.73 5.61 -9.15
C GLY A 66 10.02 4.33 -9.57
N PHE A 67 8.94 4.01 -8.85
CA PHE A 67 8.09 2.86 -9.19
C PHE A 67 7.58 2.91 -10.64
N PHE A 68 7.21 1.73 -11.11
CA PHE A 68 6.49 1.53 -12.35
C PHE A 68 5.19 0.79 -12.05
N CYS A 69 4.06 1.31 -12.53
CA CYS A 69 2.83 0.55 -12.64
C CYS A 69 2.46 0.41 -14.12
N ASP A 70 2.05 -0.80 -14.50
CA ASP A 70 1.58 -1.08 -15.85
C ASP A 70 0.18 -0.49 -16.04
N THR A 71 0.10 0.60 -16.80
CA THR A 71 -1.13 1.34 -17.06
C THR A 71 -2.05 0.65 -18.08
N ALA A 72 -1.63 -0.47 -18.69
CA ALA A 72 -2.54 -1.33 -19.43
C ALA A 72 -3.52 -2.05 -18.49
N VAL A 73 -3.19 -2.18 -17.20
CA VAL A 73 -4.13 -2.61 -16.16
C VAL A 73 -4.89 -1.39 -15.66
N SER A 74 -6.21 -1.39 -15.84
CA SER A 74 -7.07 -0.32 -15.33
C SER A 74 -7.06 -0.29 -13.80
N ALA A 75 -6.79 0.89 -13.26
CA ALA A 75 -6.79 1.22 -11.85
C ALA A 75 -7.48 2.58 -11.64
N GLN A 76 -8.23 2.71 -10.56
CA GLN A 76 -8.93 3.94 -10.17
C GLN A 76 -8.10 4.86 -9.27
N SER A 77 -6.91 4.43 -8.87
CA SER A 77 -5.99 5.20 -8.05
C SER A 77 -5.35 6.35 -8.82
N SER A 78 -5.05 7.43 -8.12
CA SER A 78 -4.33 8.57 -8.70
C SER A 78 -2.91 8.23 -9.14
N SER A 79 -2.31 7.18 -8.58
CA SER A 79 -1.00 6.65 -8.97
C SER A 79 -1.07 5.71 -10.18
N GLY A 80 -2.24 5.22 -10.60
CA GLY A 80 -2.38 4.19 -11.63
C GLY A 80 -1.95 2.78 -11.20
N CYS A 81 -1.71 2.58 -9.91
CA CYS A 81 -1.28 1.31 -9.34
C CYS A 81 -2.45 0.57 -8.67
N GLU A 82 -2.47 -0.75 -8.74
CA GLU A 82 -3.55 -1.57 -8.16
C GLU A 82 -3.04 -2.86 -7.52
N VAL A 83 -3.87 -3.39 -6.63
CA VAL A 83 -3.70 -4.69 -6.00
C VAL A 83 -4.89 -5.57 -6.35
N GLY A 84 -4.62 -6.71 -7.00
CA GLY A 84 -5.64 -7.69 -7.36
C GLY A 84 -5.56 -8.19 -8.81
N ALA A 85 -4.86 -7.51 -9.71
CA ALA A 85 -4.54 -8.02 -11.04
C ALA A 85 -3.03 -8.11 -11.29
N LYS A 86 -2.66 -8.86 -12.33
CA LYS A 86 -1.28 -8.98 -12.79
C LYS A 86 -1.06 -7.98 -13.92
N PHE A 87 0.12 -7.38 -13.98
CA PHE A 87 0.58 -6.62 -15.14
C PHE A 87 0.42 -7.40 -16.47
N VAL A 88 0.24 -6.64 -17.56
CA VAL A 88 0.33 -7.07 -18.95
C VAL A 88 1.75 -6.79 -19.48
N ASN A 89 2.28 -5.60 -19.21
CA ASN A 89 3.59 -5.14 -19.65
C ASN A 89 4.53 -4.96 -18.45
N ALA A 90 5.54 -5.81 -18.34
CA ALA A 90 6.61 -5.63 -17.35
C ALA A 90 7.62 -4.57 -17.83
N PRO A 91 8.27 -3.83 -16.92
CA PRO A 91 9.30 -2.85 -17.26
C PRO A 91 10.65 -3.49 -17.64
N ALA A 92 10.80 -4.81 -17.46
CA ALA A 92 11.96 -5.60 -17.85
C ALA A 92 11.55 -7.05 -18.18
N LYS A 93 12.44 -7.77 -18.87
CA LYS A 93 12.26 -9.19 -19.19
C LYS A 93 12.49 -10.09 -17.98
N ASP A 94 13.49 -9.75 -17.19
CA ASP A 94 13.89 -10.47 -15.99
C ASP A 94 13.62 -9.59 -14.77
N PHE A 95 13.01 -10.18 -13.75
CA PHE A 95 12.66 -9.55 -12.49
C PHE A 95 12.37 -10.61 -11.43
N ASP A 96 12.77 -10.30 -10.19
CA ASP A 96 12.48 -11.13 -9.03
C ASP A 96 11.24 -10.65 -8.24
N PRO A 97 10.58 -11.52 -7.47
CA PRO A 97 9.43 -11.10 -6.67
C PRO A 97 9.85 -10.37 -5.39
N LEU A 98 9.17 -9.25 -5.13
CA LEU A 98 9.17 -8.59 -3.82
C LEU A 98 7.84 -8.88 -3.13
N TYR A 99 7.90 -9.54 -1.97
CA TYR A 99 6.71 -9.75 -1.14
C TYR A 99 6.56 -8.60 -0.15
N VAL A 100 5.41 -7.94 -0.22
CA VAL A 100 5.00 -6.85 0.66
C VAL A 100 3.97 -7.38 1.64
N VAL A 101 4.32 -7.41 2.92
CA VAL A 101 3.46 -7.92 4.01
C VAL A 101 2.76 -6.75 4.69
N VAL A 102 1.43 -6.77 4.66
CA VAL A 102 0.57 -5.68 5.14
C VAL A 102 -0.25 -6.15 6.34
N PRO A 103 -0.19 -5.46 7.51
CA PRO A 103 -1.14 -5.70 8.59
C PRO A 103 -2.52 -5.14 8.22
N LEU A 104 -3.57 -5.95 8.36
CA LEU A 104 -4.95 -5.58 8.02
C LEU A 104 -5.84 -5.65 9.26
N GLY A 105 -6.60 -4.58 9.52
CA GLY A 105 -7.53 -4.52 10.66
C GLY A 105 -6.89 -4.23 12.03
N PHE A 106 -5.57 -3.99 12.09
CA PHE A 106 -4.89 -3.56 13.32
C PHE A 106 -3.72 -2.60 13.03
N THR A 107 -3.32 -1.84 14.04
CA THR A 107 -2.20 -0.89 13.93
C THR A 107 -0.89 -1.51 14.42
N VAL A 108 0.17 -1.30 13.65
CA VAL A 108 1.56 -1.60 14.04
C VAL A 108 2.31 -0.27 14.21
N LYS A 109 3.21 -0.20 15.19
CA LYS A 109 4.03 1.01 15.42
C LYS A 109 4.86 1.29 14.17
N GLN A 110 4.89 2.54 13.70
CA GLN A 110 5.62 2.96 12.49
C GLN A 110 7.08 2.49 12.46
N MET A 111 7.80 2.58 13.60
CA MET A 111 9.19 2.13 13.72
C MET A 111 9.42 0.61 13.50
N ARG A 112 8.36 -0.19 13.37
CA ARG A 112 8.44 -1.63 13.07
C ARG A 112 8.09 -1.95 11.62
N MET A 113 7.79 -0.93 10.81
CA MET A 113 7.55 -1.04 9.38
C MET A 113 8.75 -0.46 8.64
N GLU A 114 9.15 -1.10 7.55
CA GLU A 114 10.17 -0.51 6.67
C GLU A 114 9.60 0.68 5.90
N CYS A 115 8.31 0.62 5.57
CA CYS A 115 7.57 1.69 4.93
C CYS A 115 6.32 2.01 5.74
N PRO A 116 6.36 2.98 6.68
CA PRO A 116 5.21 3.32 7.50
C PRO A 116 4.10 4.03 6.70
N ALA A 117 2.85 3.76 7.05
CA ALA A 117 1.71 4.48 6.47
C ALA A 117 1.84 5.99 6.72
N LYS A 118 1.36 6.79 5.76
CA LYS A 118 1.35 8.27 5.80
C LYS A 118 2.71 8.96 5.67
N LEU A 119 3.77 8.21 5.38
CA LEU A 119 5.06 8.77 5.01
C LEU A 119 5.32 8.56 3.52
N VAL A 120 6.04 9.49 2.91
CA VAL A 120 6.65 9.29 1.59
C VAL A 120 7.69 8.17 1.75
N CYS A 121 7.36 6.97 1.31
CA CYS A 121 8.32 5.88 1.24
C CYS A 121 9.00 5.93 -0.11
N VAL A 122 10.33 5.82 -0.10
CA VAL A 122 11.16 6.00 -1.29
C VAL A 122 10.66 5.13 -2.43
N ASP A 123 10.41 5.74 -3.58
CA ASP A 123 9.93 5.07 -4.79
C ASP A 123 8.61 4.29 -4.65
N HIS A 124 7.73 4.58 -3.67
CA HIS A 124 6.40 3.96 -3.56
C HIS A 124 5.28 4.83 -4.13
N PRO A 125 4.21 4.25 -4.69
CA PRO A 125 3.02 5.03 -5.03
C PRO A 125 2.36 5.55 -3.74
N GLY A 126 1.79 6.76 -3.78
CA GLY A 126 1.02 7.28 -2.64
C GLY A 126 -0.35 6.63 -2.46
N THR A 127 -0.90 6.07 -3.53
CA THR A 127 -2.21 5.41 -3.55
C THR A 127 -2.21 4.11 -4.34
N LEU A 128 -3.21 3.27 -4.08
CA LEU A 128 -3.46 2.00 -4.74
C LEU A 128 -4.96 1.84 -4.96
N ASP A 129 -5.35 1.22 -6.06
CA ASP A 129 -6.70 0.72 -6.25
C ASP A 129 -6.76 -0.70 -5.67
N MET A 130 -7.63 -0.87 -4.67
CA MET A 130 -7.80 -2.13 -3.94
C MET A 130 -9.20 -2.72 -4.15
N THR A 131 -10.00 -2.17 -5.08
CA THR A 131 -11.39 -2.59 -5.31
C THR A 131 -11.50 -4.05 -5.74
N ARG A 132 -10.52 -4.59 -6.48
CA ARG A 132 -10.49 -6.00 -6.90
C ARG A 132 -10.40 -6.99 -5.75
N ILE A 133 -9.88 -6.57 -4.60
CA ILE A 133 -9.76 -7.40 -3.41
C ILE A 133 -10.80 -7.04 -2.35
N GLU A 134 -11.78 -6.19 -2.67
CA GLU A 134 -12.84 -5.78 -1.77
C GLU A 134 -13.57 -6.95 -1.10
N PRO A 135 -13.95 -8.05 -1.80
CA PRO A 135 -14.61 -9.17 -1.13
C PRO A 135 -13.78 -9.78 0.00
N ALA A 136 -12.45 -9.78 -0.13
CA ALA A 136 -11.54 -10.29 0.90
C ALA A 136 -11.36 -9.29 2.05
N LEU A 137 -11.49 -7.99 1.79
CA LEU A 137 -11.37 -6.94 2.79
C LEU A 137 -12.67 -6.65 3.55
N LYS A 138 -13.83 -6.91 2.93
CA LYS A 138 -15.15 -6.59 3.49
C LYS A 138 -15.35 -7.08 4.94
N PRO A 139 -14.95 -8.30 5.33
CA PRO A 139 -15.08 -8.75 6.72
C PRO A 139 -14.32 -7.89 7.75
N LEU A 140 -13.31 -7.13 7.31
CA LEU A 140 -12.53 -6.24 8.16
C LEU A 140 -13.19 -4.87 8.35
N TYR A 141 -14.19 -4.53 7.55
CA TYR A 141 -14.90 -3.25 7.57
C TYR A 141 -16.42 -3.46 7.70
N PRO A 142 -16.90 -4.12 8.77
CA PRO A 142 -18.31 -4.48 8.92
C PRO A 142 -19.25 -3.27 9.05
N SER A 143 -18.71 -2.09 9.39
CA SER A 143 -19.48 -0.85 9.55
C SER A 143 -19.71 -0.09 8.25
N LEU A 144 -19.01 -0.42 7.16
CA LEU A 144 -19.17 0.25 5.87
C LEU A 144 -20.17 -0.52 5.01
N THR A 145 -21.00 0.20 4.25
CA THR A 145 -21.75 -0.42 3.14
C THR A 145 -20.79 -0.83 2.02
N ASP A 146 -21.24 -1.65 1.08
CA ASP A 146 -20.41 -2.05 -0.08
C ASP A 146 -20.00 -0.81 -0.88
N ALA A 147 -20.95 0.08 -1.20
CA ALA A 147 -20.65 1.32 -1.92
C ALA A 147 -19.63 2.21 -1.19
N GLN A 148 -19.73 2.34 0.15
CA GLN A 148 -18.76 3.08 0.95
C GLN A 148 -17.37 2.44 0.95
N LEU A 149 -17.32 1.11 1.04
CA LEU A 149 -16.06 0.37 1.00
C LEU A 149 -15.42 0.45 -0.39
N THR A 150 -16.17 0.16 -1.45
CA THR A 150 -15.70 0.30 -2.83
C THR A 150 -15.10 1.69 -3.04
N ASP A 151 -15.81 2.75 -2.66
CA ASP A 151 -15.34 4.12 -2.83
C ASP A 151 -14.03 4.41 -2.06
N ALA A 152 -13.94 3.93 -0.81
CA ALA A 152 -12.72 4.05 -0.02
C ALA A 152 -11.53 3.26 -0.61
N LEU A 153 -11.78 2.19 -1.35
CA LEU A 153 -10.75 1.33 -1.93
C LEU A 153 -10.24 1.79 -3.30
N LYS A 154 -10.95 2.66 -4.02
CA LYS A 154 -10.55 3.12 -5.37
C LYS A 154 -9.21 3.84 -5.40
N ASN A 155 -8.98 4.66 -4.37
CA ASN A 155 -7.79 5.51 -4.26
C ASN A 155 -7.21 5.39 -2.83
N PHE A 156 -7.06 4.15 -2.40
CA PHE A 156 -6.64 3.81 -1.05
C PHE A 156 -5.20 4.25 -0.82
N GLN A 157 -4.92 4.89 0.32
CA GLN A 157 -3.55 5.27 0.66
C GLN A 157 -2.67 4.03 0.83
N THR A 158 -1.48 4.02 0.24
CA THR A 158 -0.55 2.89 0.37
C THR A 158 -0.35 2.54 1.84
N PRO A 159 -0.72 1.32 2.27
CA PRO A 159 -0.67 0.93 3.67
C PRO A 159 0.78 0.72 4.10
N GLY A 160 1.03 0.83 5.40
CA GLY A 160 2.35 0.55 5.93
C GLY A 160 2.67 -0.94 5.86
N HIS A 161 3.91 -1.30 5.55
CA HIS A 161 4.26 -2.67 5.19
C HIS A 161 5.74 -3.03 5.41
N ASN A 162 6.04 -4.32 5.23
CA ASN A 162 7.39 -4.87 5.25
C ASN A 162 7.72 -5.68 3.98
N HIS A 163 8.99 -5.65 3.59
CA HIS A 163 9.60 -6.27 2.43
C HIS A 163 10.23 -7.62 2.76
N PHE A 164 9.97 -8.59 1.88
CA PHE A 164 10.52 -9.94 1.94
C PHE A 164 10.98 -10.35 0.53
N ILE A 165 12.23 -10.80 0.42
CA ILE A 165 12.84 -11.18 -0.86
C ILE A 165 13.31 -12.63 -0.85
N THR A 166 13.50 -13.21 -2.03
CA THR A 166 13.97 -14.60 -2.19
C THR A 166 15.42 -14.70 -2.65
N THR A 167 16.01 -13.59 -3.08
CA THR A 167 17.37 -13.47 -3.59
C THR A 167 17.87 -12.05 -3.35
N THR A 168 19.18 -11.84 -3.40
CA THR A 168 19.80 -10.51 -3.41
C THR A 168 20.15 -10.05 -4.83
N ASN A 169 19.95 -10.92 -5.83
CA ASN A 169 20.45 -10.78 -7.20
C ASN A 169 21.92 -10.33 -7.25
N GLN A 170 22.74 -10.85 -6.33
CA GLN A 170 24.16 -10.52 -6.21
C GLN A 170 24.43 -9.01 -6.08
N GLY A 171 23.45 -8.25 -5.56
CA GLY A 171 23.51 -6.80 -5.40
C GLY A 171 23.40 -5.99 -6.69
N ARG A 172 23.01 -6.62 -7.81
CA ARG A 172 22.62 -5.90 -9.03
C ARG A 172 21.27 -5.23 -8.82
N ALA A 173 21.11 -4.06 -9.45
CA ALA A 173 19.83 -3.37 -9.45
C ALA A 173 18.93 -3.98 -10.52
N GLU A 174 17.66 -4.19 -10.19
CA GLU A 174 16.65 -4.72 -11.10
C GLU A 174 15.26 -4.16 -10.77
N TRP A 175 14.29 -4.47 -11.63
CA TRP A 175 12.89 -4.31 -11.30
C TRP A 175 12.41 -5.52 -10.49
N TRP A 176 11.59 -5.27 -9.47
CA TRP A 176 11.02 -6.27 -8.60
C TRP A 176 9.50 -6.30 -8.72
N ASP A 177 8.92 -7.46 -9.02
CA ASP A 177 7.48 -7.70 -9.14
C ASP A 177 6.83 -7.68 -7.75
N VAL A 178 6.05 -6.62 -7.46
CA VAL A 178 5.43 -6.46 -6.14
C VAL A 178 4.26 -7.42 -5.98
N ARG A 179 4.30 -8.18 -4.89
CA ARG A 179 3.27 -9.14 -4.50
C ARG A 179 2.83 -8.87 -3.09
N VAL A 180 1.53 -8.79 -2.86
CA VAL A 180 0.99 -8.39 -1.55
C VAL A 180 0.52 -9.61 -0.76
N VAL A 181 0.83 -9.64 0.54
CA VAL A 181 0.30 -10.61 1.50
C VAL A 181 -0.29 -9.84 2.68
N GLY A 182 -1.61 -9.91 2.83
CA GLY A 182 -2.33 -9.34 3.96
C GLY A 182 -2.33 -10.28 5.16
N VAL A 183 -2.17 -9.73 6.36
CA VAL A 183 -2.20 -10.49 7.63
C VAL A 183 -3.19 -9.83 8.57
N THR A 184 -4.18 -10.59 9.03
CA THR A 184 -5.25 -10.11 9.93
C THR A 184 -5.00 -10.49 11.39
N ASP A 185 -4.23 -11.55 11.64
CA ASP A 185 -3.80 -11.93 12.99
C ASP A 185 -2.51 -11.21 13.40
N LYS A 186 -2.59 -10.38 14.43
CA LYS A 186 -1.44 -9.61 14.95
C LYS A 186 -0.30 -10.50 15.41
N ALA A 187 -0.59 -11.64 16.02
CA ALA A 187 0.43 -12.55 16.52
C ALA A 187 1.18 -13.23 15.34
N GLU A 188 0.47 -13.63 14.28
CA GLU A 188 1.07 -14.19 13.07
C GLU A 188 1.91 -13.15 12.35
N TYR A 189 1.43 -11.91 12.22
CA TYR A 189 2.24 -10.83 11.64
C TYR A 189 3.56 -10.66 12.40
N HIS A 190 3.54 -10.69 13.74
CA HIS A 190 4.77 -10.64 14.53
C HIS A 190 5.67 -11.88 14.37
N ARG A 191 5.10 -13.09 14.20
CA ARG A 191 5.88 -14.30 13.90
C ARG A 191 6.55 -14.21 12.53
N ILE A 192 5.83 -13.72 11.51
CA ILE A 192 6.35 -13.48 10.16
C ILE A 192 7.51 -12.50 10.23
N LEU A 193 7.34 -11.34 10.86
CA LEU A 193 8.41 -10.34 10.99
C LEU A 193 9.61 -10.89 11.75
N LYS A 194 9.40 -11.63 12.86
CA LYS A 194 10.50 -12.22 13.62
C LYS A 194 11.29 -13.26 12.81
N SER A 195 10.64 -13.95 11.87
CA SER A 195 11.30 -14.98 11.05
C SER A 195 12.25 -14.41 10.01
N GLN A 196 12.01 -13.15 9.58
CA GLN A 196 12.73 -12.46 8.51
C GLN A 196 12.95 -13.33 7.24
N SER A 197 12.00 -14.23 6.96
CA SER A 197 12.17 -15.28 5.96
C SER A 197 10.96 -15.41 5.06
N THR A 198 11.19 -15.24 3.77
CA THR A 198 10.18 -15.48 2.73
C THR A 198 9.70 -16.93 2.72
N SER A 199 10.55 -17.91 3.07
CA SER A 199 10.11 -19.31 3.15
C SER A 199 9.14 -19.52 4.31
N TYR A 200 9.35 -18.84 5.45
CA TYR A 200 8.40 -18.85 6.56
C TYR A 200 7.09 -18.16 6.18
N LEU A 201 7.15 -16.98 5.53
CA LEU A 201 5.98 -16.26 5.02
C LEU A 201 5.13 -17.16 4.11
N LEU A 202 5.74 -17.77 3.10
CA LEU A 202 5.04 -18.63 2.14
C LEU A 202 4.47 -19.89 2.79
N LYS A 203 5.09 -20.39 3.87
CA LYS A 203 4.50 -21.46 4.69
C LYS A 203 3.21 -21.00 5.38
N GLN A 204 3.14 -19.76 5.89
CA GLN A 204 1.92 -19.23 6.50
C GLN A 204 0.81 -18.98 5.46
N VAL A 205 1.18 -18.52 4.26
CA VAL A 205 0.26 -18.42 3.12
C VAL A 205 -0.35 -19.79 2.81
N LYS A 206 0.49 -20.82 2.64
CA LYS A 206 0.02 -22.19 2.35
C LYS A 206 -0.86 -22.76 3.47
N ALA A 207 -0.61 -22.37 4.72
CA ALA A 207 -1.40 -22.76 5.88
C ALA A 207 -2.71 -21.97 6.04
N GLY A 208 -3.02 -21.02 5.14
CA GLY A 208 -4.24 -20.22 5.21
C GLY A 208 -4.28 -19.20 6.35
N LYS A 209 -3.12 -18.84 6.92
CA LYS A 209 -3.04 -17.87 8.03
C LYS A 209 -2.90 -16.41 7.58
N THR A 210 -2.74 -16.20 6.29
CA THR A 210 -2.66 -14.89 5.63
C THR A 210 -3.61 -14.91 4.44
N THR A 211 -3.74 -13.78 3.75
CA THR A 211 -4.31 -13.84 2.39
C THR A 211 -3.44 -14.73 1.49
N PRO A 212 -3.99 -15.23 0.36
CA PRO A 212 -3.15 -15.66 -0.75
C PRO A 212 -2.17 -14.55 -1.17
N VAL A 213 -1.14 -14.92 -1.93
CA VAL A 213 -0.25 -13.94 -2.56
C VAL A 213 -1.04 -13.21 -3.65
N LEU A 214 -1.33 -11.93 -3.41
CA LEU A 214 -2.05 -11.07 -4.34
C LEU A 214 -1.08 -10.49 -5.38
N ARG A 215 -1.51 -10.49 -6.63
CA ARG A 215 -0.78 -9.88 -7.75
C ARG A 215 -1.01 -8.37 -7.77
N THR A 216 -0.07 -7.65 -8.36
CA THR A 216 -0.20 -6.22 -8.64
C THR A 216 0.24 -5.93 -10.08
N ASN A 217 -0.04 -4.71 -10.53
CA ASN A 217 0.57 -4.13 -11.72
C ASN A 217 1.86 -3.34 -11.41
N LEU A 218 2.37 -3.40 -10.17
CA LEU A 218 3.40 -2.55 -9.60
C LEU A 218 4.78 -3.23 -9.57
N PHE A 219 5.81 -2.46 -9.89
CA PHE A 219 7.22 -2.81 -9.77
C PHE A 219 8.00 -1.71 -9.05
N LEU A 220 8.98 -2.12 -8.26
CA LEU A 220 9.98 -1.23 -7.63
C LEU A 220 11.36 -1.50 -8.21
N PHE A 221 12.24 -0.50 -8.24
CA PHE A 221 13.60 -0.68 -8.75
C PHE A 221 14.64 -0.46 -7.65
N PHE A 222 15.37 -1.51 -7.29
CA PHE A 222 16.43 -1.41 -6.29
C PHE A 222 17.49 -2.49 -6.47
N SER A 223 18.65 -2.23 -5.85
CA SER A 223 19.68 -3.23 -5.57
C SER A 223 19.65 -3.62 -4.09
N VAL A 224 20.04 -4.86 -3.78
CA VAL A 224 20.18 -5.35 -2.39
C VAL A 224 21.64 -5.23 -1.94
N ARG A 225 21.87 -4.76 -0.71
CA ARG A 225 23.19 -4.54 -0.12
C ARG A 225 23.31 -5.20 1.24
#